data_AF-A0A0Q4EM49-F1
#
_entry.id   AF-A0A0Q4EM49-F1
#
_cell.length_a   1.000
_cell.length_b   1.000
_cell.length_c   1.000
_cell.angle_alpha   90.00
_cell.angle_beta   90.00
_cell.angle_gamma   90.00
#
_symmetry.space_group_name_H-M   'P 1'
#
loop_
_entity.id
_entity.type
_entity.pdbx_description
1 polymer ?
#
loop_
_entity_poly.entity_id
_entity_poly.type
_entity_poly.pdbx_seq_one_letter_code
_entity_poly.pdbx_strand_id
1 'polypeptide(L)'
;MTSATPLTFQQALKKNLKRLLTFWAPLSVILTGLGALLGFYTLSTYATAIGRPDLIAAALEAKSALLPWLATVIGLLAAYMFILLATTVLFGLTVSMFNDAAPLQSTLTAIILVPVVVGILGLLWLIFQEPSLSNGCKGGWTAIWLVFTLCWTLLMSPFRRAVCTCADNAGPPRTASWPLRCWFMLMVVLLLISTVISAIFPALLIIKAYTGEDTPEAVGRLMTLSMFAACIALLPVIIFYFSKADLFNRVVLSLLAIVVIGLAIINMSPGSPGAIVYSAAQLMKVRDPVSANFMLTKTYAAEDFDSKVWGSVEKRRGQPVVSAFPLFSFGDVLLLCPTSLVDKQRKDWPQASVYCVLTQSSNAIRVPKREVPAAAAPTAKQVKKTRKSPAKCSVVGSPSGALHDAATTC
;
A
#
# COMPACT_ATOMS: atom_id res chain seq x y z
N MET A 1 30.17 -14.05 44.27
CA MET A 1 29.49 -13.43 43.13
C MET A 1 29.43 -14.47 42.01
N THR A 2 28.32 -15.20 41.92
CA THR A 2 28.14 -16.25 40.92
C THR A 2 27.86 -15.60 39.57
N SER A 3 28.82 -15.72 38.66
CA SER A 3 28.66 -15.35 37.25
C SER A 3 27.55 -16.20 36.65
N ALA A 4 26.34 -15.64 36.56
CA ALA A 4 25.23 -16.31 35.90
C ALA A 4 25.57 -16.43 34.42
N THR A 5 25.71 -17.66 33.94
CA THR A 5 25.92 -17.98 32.52
C THR A 5 24.81 -17.29 31.69
N PRO A 6 25.16 -16.57 30.62
CA PRO A 6 24.15 -15.90 29.80
C PRO A 6 23.18 -16.94 29.23
N LEU A 7 21.89 -16.76 29.51
CA LEU A 7 20.83 -17.63 29.01
C LEU A 7 20.87 -17.68 27.48
N THR A 8 20.82 -18.87 26.89
CA THR A 8 20.72 -19.01 25.44
C THR A 8 19.38 -18.43 24.95
N PHE A 9 19.33 -17.93 23.70
CA PHE A 9 18.12 -17.31 23.13
C PHE A 9 16.87 -18.20 23.30
N GLN A 10 17.00 -19.52 23.08
CA GLN A 10 15.92 -20.48 23.26
C GLN A 10 15.42 -20.56 24.70
N GLN A 11 16.34 -20.52 25.68
CA GLN A 11 15.98 -20.56 27.10
C GLN A 11 15.29 -19.25 27.53
N ALA A 12 15.78 -18.10 27.06
CA ALA A 12 15.15 -16.80 27.29
C ALA A 12 13.75 -16.73 26.66
N LEU A 13 13.59 -17.19 25.42
CA LEU A 13 12.30 -17.25 24.73
C LEU A 13 11.32 -18.15 25.48
N LYS A 14 11.72 -19.38 25.83
CA LYS A 14 10.89 -20.34 26.55
C LYS A 14 10.45 -19.79 27.91
N LYS A 15 11.35 -19.14 28.65
CA LYS A 15 11.06 -18.50 29.94
C LYS A 15 10.02 -17.37 29.78
N ASN A 16 10.20 -16.51 28.79
CA ASN A 16 9.29 -15.40 28.54
C ASN A 16 7.93 -15.87 28.01
N LEU A 17 7.88 -16.90 27.16
CA LEU A 17 6.63 -17.49 26.68
C LEU A 17 5.83 -18.12 27.82
N LYS A 18 6.51 -18.86 28.72
CA LYS A 18 5.87 -19.42 29.91
C LYS A 18 5.30 -18.33 30.81
N ARG A 19 6.03 -17.21 30.98
CA ARG A 19 5.55 -16.04 31.70
C ARG A 19 4.32 -15.42 31.03
N LEU A 20 4.33 -15.26 29.71
CA LEU A 20 3.20 -14.74 28.95
C LEU A 20 1.94 -15.60 29.13
N LEU A 21 2.09 -16.93 29.04
CA LEU A 21 1.00 -17.89 29.28
C LEU A 21 0.47 -17.82 30.71
N THR A 22 1.36 -17.61 31.70
CA THR A 22 0.95 -17.49 33.11
C THR A 22 0.13 -16.21 33.35
N PHE A 23 0.45 -15.12 32.65
CA PHE A 23 -0.27 -13.83 32.74
C PHE A 23 -1.27 -13.63 31.59
N TRP A 24 -1.76 -14.69 30.96
CA TRP A 24 -2.64 -14.57 29.79
C TRP A 24 -3.97 -13.88 30.10
N ALA A 25 -4.58 -14.14 31.27
CA ALA A 25 -5.85 -13.54 31.66
C ALA A 25 -5.82 -12.00 31.79
N PRO A 26 -4.87 -11.38 32.53
CA PRO A 26 -4.78 -9.92 32.55
C PRO A 26 -4.34 -9.34 31.19
N LEU A 27 -3.51 -10.06 30.43
CA LEU A 27 -3.08 -9.64 29.10
C LEU A 27 -4.25 -9.60 28.12
N SER A 28 -5.15 -10.58 28.17
CA SER A 28 -6.33 -10.63 27.30
C SER A 28 -7.27 -9.47 27.58
N VAL A 29 -7.48 -9.08 28.84
CA VAL A 29 -8.29 -7.90 29.20
C VAL A 29 -7.70 -6.62 28.60
N ILE A 30 -6.38 -6.43 28.69
CA ILE A 30 -5.70 -5.27 28.10
C ILE A 30 -5.82 -5.29 26.57
N LEU A 31 -5.61 -6.44 25.94
CA LEU A 31 -5.75 -6.62 24.49
C LEU A 31 -7.18 -6.34 24.02
N THR A 32 -8.20 -6.80 24.76
CA THR A 32 -9.60 -6.51 24.45
C THR A 32 -9.90 -5.01 24.60
N GLY A 33 -9.40 -4.36 25.65
CA GLY A 33 -9.54 -2.92 25.83
C GLY A 33 -8.90 -2.11 24.70
N LEU A 34 -7.65 -2.44 24.34
CA LEU A 34 -6.94 -1.83 23.21
C LEU A 34 -7.64 -2.11 21.87
N GLY A 35 -8.15 -3.32 21.67
CA GLY A 35 -8.92 -3.69 20.49
C GLY A 35 -10.21 -2.89 20.35
N ALA A 36 -10.94 -2.67 21.46
CA ALA A 36 -12.13 -1.84 21.46
C ALA A 36 -11.82 -0.38 21.12
N LEU A 37 -10.77 0.20 21.73
CA LEU A 37 -10.31 1.55 21.42
C LEU A 37 -9.86 1.71 19.97
N LEU A 38 -9.11 0.73 19.44
CA LEU A 38 -8.69 0.71 18.04
C LEU A 38 -9.90 0.58 17.10
N GLY A 39 -10.90 -0.23 17.45
CA GLY A 39 -12.12 -0.39 16.67
C GLY A 39 -12.91 0.91 16.60
N PHE A 40 -13.10 1.56 17.74
CA PHE A 40 -13.73 2.88 17.80
C PHE A 40 -12.94 3.92 17.01
N TYR A 41 -11.62 4.00 17.21
CA TYR A 41 -10.75 4.95 16.51
C TYR A 41 -10.82 4.77 14.99
N THR A 42 -10.75 3.52 14.51
CA THR A 42 -10.75 3.22 13.07
C THR A 42 -12.11 3.46 12.43
N LEU A 43 -13.21 3.07 13.09
CA LEU A 43 -14.57 3.40 12.61
C LEU A 43 -14.82 4.90 12.61
N SER A 44 -14.44 5.59 13.68
CA SER A 44 -14.53 7.04 13.77
C SER A 44 -13.76 7.70 12.64
N THR A 45 -12.51 7.27 12.40
CA THR A 45 -11.67 7.78 11.32
C THR A 45 -12.33 7.56 9.95
N TYR A 46 -12.93 6.39 9.71
CA TYR A 46 -13.65 6.12 8.46
C TYR A 46 -14.84 7.06 8.29
N ALA A 47 -15.71 7.12 9.30
CA ALA A 47 -16.94 7.90 9.30
C ALA A 47 -16.64 9.41 9.11
N THR A 48 -15.61 9.92 9.78
CA THR A 48 -15.14 11.30 9.57
C THR A 48 -14.53 11.51 8.18
N ALA A 49 -13.80 10.53 7.65
CA ALA A 49 -13.21 10.63 6.32
C ALA A 49 -14.26 10.70 5.21
N ILE A 50 -15.43 10.07 5.40
CA ILE A 50 -16.56 10.19 4.48
C ILE A 50 -17.49 11.37 4.82
N GLY A 51 -17.21 12.15 5.86
CA GLY A 51 -18.03 13.28 6.32
C GLY A 51 -19.36 12.89 6.96
N ARG A 52 -19.51 11.64 7.43
CA ARG A 52 -20.73 11.11 8.04
C ARG A 52 -20.46 10.53 9.44
N PRO A 53 -20.08 11.37 10.43
CA PRO A 53 -19.83 10.91 11.81
C PRO A 53 -21.10 10.40 12.50
N ASP A 54 -22.29 10.71 11.97
CA ASP A 54 -23.59 10.17 12.39
C ASP A 54 -23.63 8.64 12.35
N LEU A 55 -22.84 8.01 11.48
CA LEU A 55 -22.82 6.56 11.30
C LEU A 55 -22.10 5.80 12.42
N ILE A 56 -21.30 6.48 13.25
CA ILE A 56 -20.45 5.81 14.25
C ILE A 56 -21.31 5.07 15.28
N ALA A 57 -22.34 5.73 15.82
CA ALA A 57 -23.21 5.13 16.83
C ALA A 57 -23.90 3.87 16.31
N ALA A 58 -24.48 3.97 15.11
CA ALA A 58 -25.18 2.86 14.47
C ALA A 58 -24.24 1.70 14.06
N ALA A 59 -22.98 2.00 13.72
CA ALA A 59 -21.97 1.00 13.43
C ALA A 59 -21.55 0.20 14.68
N LEU A 60 -21.48 0.84 15.85
CA LEU A 60 -21.10 0.19 17.11
C LEU A 60 -22.16 -0.79 17.63
N GLU A 61 -23.43 -0.59 17.28
CA GLU A 61 -24.50 -1.52 17.62
C GLU A 61 -24.38 -2.86 16.87
N ALA A 62 -23.76 -2.85 15.69
CA ALA A 62 -23.52 -4.03 14.87
C ALA A 62 -22.32 -4.88 15.35
N LYS A 63 -22.43 -5.44 16.56
CA LYS A 63 -21.39 -6.22 17.24
C LYS A 63 -20.76 -7.33 16.38
N SER A 64 -21.55 -7.98 15.53
CA SER A 64 -21.11 -9.11 14.69
C SER A 64 -20.13 -8.71 13.58
N ALA A 65 -20.22 -7.47 13.07
CA ALA A 65 -19.35 -6.98 12.00
C ALA A 65 -18.05 -6.33 12.53
N LEU A 66 -17.96 -6.07 13.84
CA LEU A 66 -16.82 -5.40 14.47
C LEU A 66 -15.56 -6.27 14.51
N LEU A 67 -15.72 -7.57 14.76
CA LEU A 67 -14.58 -8.50 14.80
C LEU A 67 -13.86 -8.64 13.45
N PRO A 68 -14.55 -8.93 12.33
CA PRO A 68 -13.89 -8.96 11.03
C PRO A 68 -13.31 -7.60 10.63
N TRP A 69 -13.99 -6.48 10.98
CA TRP A 69 -13.46 -5.12 10.78
C TRP A 69 -12.10 -4.94 11.45
N LEU A 70 -12.00 -5.26 12.74
CA LEU A 70 -10.76 -5.18 13.49
C LEU A 70 -9.68 -6.07 12.89
N ALA A 71 -10.01 -7.32 12.53
CA ALA A 71 -9.06 -8.23 11.93
C ALA A 71 -8.50 -7.69 10.60
N THR A 72 -9.35 -7.12 9.74
CA THR A 72 -8.93 -6.52 8.47
C THR A 72 -8.06 -5.28 8.68
N VAL A 73 -8.43 -4.39 9.62
CA VAL A 73 -7.63 -3.20 9.92
C VAL A 73 -6.26 -3.59 10.49
N ILE A 74 -6.20 -4.54 11.43
CA ILE A 74 -4.94 -5.04 11.98
C ILE A 74 -4.09 -5.70 10.88
N GLY A 75 -4.70 -6.48 9.99
CA GLY A 75 -4.02 -7.09 8.85
C GLY A 75 -3.42 -6.06 7.89
N LEU A 76 -4.16 -5.00 7.57
CA LEU A 76 -3.65 -3.90 6.74
C LEU A 76 -2.57 -3.08 7.47
N LEU A 77 -2.73 -2.82 8.76
CA LEU A 77 -1.70 -2.17 9.57
C LEU A 77 -0.41 -3.00 9.55
N ALA A 78 -0.51 -4.32 9.72
CA ALA A 78 0.63 -5.23 9.62
C ALA A 78 1.27 -5.23 8.22
N ALA A 79 0.48 -5.18 7.15
CA ALA A 79 0.99 -5.04 5.79
C ALA A 79 1.72 -3.71 5.58
N TYR A 80 1.19 -2.59 6.09
CA TYR A 80 1.85 -1.29 6.06
C TYR A 80 3.18 -1.33 6.83
N MET A 81 3.19 -1.93 8.03
CA MET A 81 4.41 -2.12 8.81
C MET A 81 5.43 -2.99 8.06
N PHE A 82 4.99 -4.04 7.38
CA PHE A 82 5.86 -4.88 6.55
C PHE A 82 6.50 -4.11 5.39
N ILE A 83 5.74 -3.23 4.74
CA ILE A 83 6.27 -2.36 3.68
C ILE A 83 7.30 -1.37 4.26
N LEU A 84 7.01 -0.75 5.42
CA LEU A 84 7.94 0.14 6.12
C LEU A 84 9.21 -0.57 6.58
N LEU A 85 9.13 -1.88 6.83
CA LEU A 85 10.26 -2.72 7.23
C LEU A 85 11.27 -3.00 6.11
N ALA A 86 10.89 -2.86 4.83
CA ALA A 86 11.74 -3.25 3.71
C ALA A 86 13.15 -2.62 3.77
N THR A 87 13.22 -1.31 4.01
CA THR A 87 14.50 -0.57 4.13
C THR A 87 15.31 -1.04 5.33
N THR A 88 14.65 -1.25 6.47
CA THR A 88 15.27 -1.74 7.71
C THR A 88 15.89 -3.11 7.52
N VAL A 89 15.15 -4.04 6.88
CA VAL A 89 15.59 -5.41 6.66
C VAL A 89 16.77 -5.45 5.69
N LEU A 90 16.72 -4.75 4.56
CA LEU A 90 17.81 -4.71 3.59
C LEU A 90 19.08 -4.10 4.18
N PHE A 91 18.95 -3.02 4.96
CA PHE A 91 20.08 -2.44 5.68
C PHE A 91 20.66 -3.41 6.72
N GLY A 92 19.80 -4.06 7.51
CA GLY A 92 20.20 -5.06 8.50
C GLY A 92 20.91 -6.28 7.88
N LEU A 93 20.41 -6.75 6.74
CA LEU A 93 21.03 -7.83 5.95
C LEU A 93 22.42 -7.43 5.45
N THR A 94 22.59 -6.18 5.00
CA THR A 94 23.88 -5.66 4.55
C THR A 94 24.93 -5.73 5.66
N VAL A 95 24.57 -5.31 6.88
CA VAL A 95 25.48 -5.40 8.04
C VAL A 95 25.69 -6.86 8.46
N SER A 96 24.65 -7.69 8.37
CA SER A 96 24.71 -9.11 8.74
C SER A 96 25.64 -9.93 7.83
N MET A 97 25.94 -9.47 6.61
CA MET A 97 26.96 -10.10 5.75
C MET A 97 28.35 -10.09 6.39
N PHE A 98 28.61 -9.19 7.35
CA PHE A 98 29.87 -9.09 8.08
C PHE A 98 29.85 -9.88 9.39
N ASN A 99 29.14 -11.02 9.45
CA ASN A 99 29.03 -11.83 10.67
C ASN A 99 30.38 -12.36 11.17
N ASP A 100 31.28 -12.69 10.24
CA ASP A 100 32.62 -13.17 10.55
C ASP A 100 33.54 -12.08 11.11
N ALA A 101 33.15 -10.81 10.97
CA ALA A 101 33.80 -9.65 11.55
C ALA A 101 32.97 -9.04 12.69
N ALA A 102 32.34 -9.87 13.53
CA ALA A 102 31.51 -9.48 14.67
C ALA A 102 32.01 -8.27 15.49
N PRO A 103 33.30 -8.16 15.90
CA PRO A 103 33.77 -7.01 16.67
C PRO A 103 33.74 -5.68 15.91
N LEU A 104 33.71 -5.71 14.57
CA LEU A 104 33.67 -4.50 13.74
C LEU A 104 32.24 -4.09 13.37
N GLN A 105 31.21 -4.90 13.62
CA GLN A 105 29.85 -4.68 13.12
C GLN A 105 29.22 -3.34 13.52
N SER A 106 29.43 -2.87 14.76
CA SER A 106 28.91 -1.58 15.20
C SER A 106 29.55 -0.42 14.42
N THR A 107 30.86 -0.49 14.21
CA THR A 107 31.63 0.47 13.40
C THR A 107 31.23 0.39 11.92
N LEU A 108 31.03 -0.82 11.37
CA LEU A 108 30.57 -1.02 9.99
C LEU A 108 29.17 -0.47 9.78
N THR A 109 28.27 -0.66 10.75
CA THR A 109 26.93 -0.08 10.74
C THR A 109 27.01 1.44 10.59
N ALA A 110 27.87 2.11 11.36
CA ALA A 110 28.08 3.57 11.27
C ALA A 110 28.63 4.00 9.91
N ILE A 111 29.61 3.26 9.38
CA ILE A 111 30.26 3.57 8.09
C ILE A 111 29.28 3.44 6.94
N ILE A 112 28.48 2.37 6.93
CA ILE A 112 27.51 2.07 5.87
C ILE A 112 26.28 2.97 5.99
N LEU A 113 25.91 3.40 7.20
CA LEU A 113 24.78 4.30 7.41
C LEU A 113 24.90 5.62 6.62
N VAL A 114 26.10 6.20 6.56
CA VAL A 114 26.33 7.49 5.87
C VAL A 114 25.94 7.43 4.38
N PRO A 115 26.50 6.54 3.54
CA PRO A 115 26.12 6.46 2.13
C PRO A 115 24.65 6.06 1.93
N VAL A 116 24.07 5.25 2.83
CA VAL A 116 22.64 4.90 2.78
C VAL A 116 21.77 6.14 3.01
N VAL A 117 22.04 6.93 4.05
CA VAL A 117 21.29 8.16 4.34
C VAL A 117 21.44 9.17 3.21
N VAL A 118 22.66 9.41 2.72
CA VAL A 118 22.90 10.30 1.57
C VAL A 118 22.15 9.80 0.33
N GLY A 119 22.12 8.49 0.09
CA GLY A 119 21.38 7.87 -1.01
C GLY A 119 19.88 8.05 -0.89
N ILE A 120 19.30 7.79 0.28
CA ILE A 120 17.87 7.97 0.56
C ILE A 120 17.45 9.42 0.37
N LEU A 121 18.19 10.36 0.97
CA LEU A 121 17.89 11.79 0.86
C LEU A 121 17.98 12.25 -0.59
N GLY A 122 19.04 11.86 -1.30
CA GLY A 122 19.22 12.18 -2.71
C GLY A 122 18.13 11.61 -3.61
N LEU A 123 17.80 10.33 -3.45
CA LEU A 123 16.79 9.65 -4.24
C LEU A 123 15.40 10.27 -4.02
N LEU A 124 15.01 10.50 -2.77
CA LEU A 124 13.72 11.11 -2.46
C LEU A 124 13.66 12.55 -2.98
N TRP A 125 14.74 13.33 -2.84
CA TRP A 125 14.81 14.67 -3.40
C TRP A 125 14.54 14.67 -4.91
N LEU A 126 15.18 13.76 -5.65
CA LEU A 126 14.97 13.61 -7.09
C LEU A 126 13.55 13.22 -7.46
N ILE A 127 12.93 12.32 -6.69
CA ILE A 127 11.55 11.88 -6.94
C ILE A 127 10.57 13.04 -6.79
N PHE A 128 10.72 13.85 -5.74
CA PHE A 128 9.84 14.99 -5.52
C PHE A 128 10.07 16.15 -6.50
N GLN A 129 11.27 16.26 -7.09
CA GLN A 129 11.62 17.27 -8.09
C GLN A 129 11.42 16.81 -9.55
N GLU A 130 10.87 15.60 -9.77
CA GLU A 130 10.74 14.94 -11.07
C GLU A 130 10.20 15.82 -12.22
N PRO A 131 9.21 16.72 -12.02
CA PRO A 131 8.70 17.57 -13.12
C PRO A 131 9.73 18.54 -13.72
N SER A 132 10.83 18.81 -13.03
CA SER A 132 11.79 19.87 -13.38
C SER A 132 13.16 19.37 -13.85
N LEU A 133 13.46 18.07 -13.69
CA LEU A 133 14.78 17.52 -14.02
C LEU A 133 14.77 16.64 -15.27
N SER A 134 15.78 16.83 -16.13
CA SER A 134 16.04 15.96 -17.26
C SER A 134 16.47 14.55 -16.82
N ASN A 135 16.21 13.54 -17.65
CA ASN A 135 16.62 12.15 -17.39
C ASN A 135 18.15 12.01 -17.23
N GLY A 136 18.94 12.88 -17.87
CA GLY A 136 20.39 12.91 -17.71
C GLY A 136 20.83 13.30 -16.29
N CYS A 137 20.13 14.25 -15.65
CA CYS A 137 20.43 14.64 -14.27
C CYS A 137 20.16 13.49 -13.28
N LYS A 138 19.10 12.69 -13.51
CA LYS A 138 18.78 11.51 -12.68
C LYS A 138 19.91 10.47 -12.76
N GLY A 139 20.38 10.16 -13.97
CA GLY A 139 21.51 9.25 -14.18
C GLY A 139 22.84 9.79 -13.63
N GLY A 140 23.06 11.10 -13.73
CA GLY A 140 24.24 11.76 -13.15
C GLY A 140 24.29 11.61 -11.63
N TRP A 141 23.17 11.85 -10.94
CA TRP A 141 23.10 11.71 -9.49
C TRP A 141 23.35 10.27 -9.02
N THR A 142 22.76 9.28 -9.69
CA THR A 142 22.97 7.87 -9.31
C THR A 142 24.42 7.45 -9.50
N ALA A 143 25.08 7.92 -10.57
CA ALA A 143 26.51 7.70 -10.78
C ALA A 143 27.37 8.39 -9.69
N ILE A 144 27.07 9.66 -9.35
CA ILE A 144 27.76 10.40 -8.29
C ILE A 144 27.62 9.67 -6.95
N TRP A 145 26.41 9.25 -6.59
CA TRP A 145 26.16 8.53 -5.33
C TRP A 145 26.88 7.18 -5.30
N LEU A 146 26.95 6.46 -6.42
CA LEU A 146 27.65 5.18 -6.50
C LEU A 146 29.17 5.38 -6.33
N VAL A 147 29.75 6.37 -7.02
CA VAL A 147 31.17 6.74 -6.86
C VAL A 147 31.46 7.17 -5.43
N PHE A 148 30.59 8.00 -4.84
CA PHE A 148 30.70 8.40 -3.44
C PHE A 148 30.67 7.21 -2.50
N THR A 149 29.72 6.29 -2.67
CA THR A 149 29.57 5.09 -1.82
C THR A 149 30.79 4.18 -1.91
N LEU A 150 31.30 3.94 -3.12
CA LEU A 150 32.51 3.14 -3.34
C LEU A 150 33.74 3.82 -2.73
N CYS A 151 33.94 5.11 -2.97
CA CYS A 151 35.07 5.85 -2.43
C CYS A 151 35.02 5.86 -0.89
N TRP A 152 33.87 6.21 -0.31
CA TRP A 152 33.65 6.26 1.14
C TRP A 152 33.95 4.91 1.82
N THR A 153 33.36 3.83 1.30
CA THR A 153 33.54 2.48 1.88
C THR A 153 34.98 1.98 1.73
N LEU A 154 35.63 2.21 0.59
CA LEU A 154 37.02 1.78 0.35
C LEU A 154 38.05 2.61 1.12
N LEU A 155 37.77 3.89 1.42
CA LEU A 155 38.68 4.73 2.21
C LEU A 155 38.75 4.28 3.67
N MET A 156 37.65 3.71 4.19
CA MET A 156 37.55 3.29 5.58
C MET A 156 38.32 1.97 5.83
N SER A 157 39.42 2.06 6.59
CA SER A 157 40.22 0.89 6.99
C SER A 157 39.46 -0.25 7.69
N PRO A 158 38.46 -0.03 8.57
CA PRO A 158 37.71 -1.13 9.16
C PRO A 158 36.83 -1.86 8.15
N PHE A 159 36.26 -1.15 7.16
CA PHE A 159 35.45 -1.75 6.11
C PHE A 159 36.28 -2.68 5.23
N ARG A 160 37.45 -2.21 4.75
CA ARG A 160 38.38 -3.06 3.99
C ARG A 160 38.81 -4.31 4.75
N ARG A 161 39.13 -4.16 6.05
CA ARG A 161 39.50 -5.29 6.91
C ARG A 161 38.37 -6.31 7.02
N ALA A 162 37.13 -5.85 7.24
CA ALA A 162 35.98 -6.71 7.34
C ALA A 162 35.70 -7.48 6.03
N VAL A 163 35.83 -6.82 4.87
CA VAL A 163 35.70 -7.47 3.56
C VAL A 163 36.76 -8.55 3.38
N CYS A 164 38.02 -8.27 3.71
CA CYS A 164 39.08 -9.29 3.64
C CYS A 164 38.78 -10.49 4.54
N THR A 165 38.42 -10.26 5.82
CA THR A 165 38.12 -11.34 6.75
C THR A 165 36.94 -12.21 6.29
N CYS A 166 35.85 -11.60 5.82
CA CYS A 166 34.67 -12.35 5.37
C CYS A 166 34.94 -13.10 4.06
N ALA A 167 35.66 -12.49 3.11
CA ALA A 167 36.02 -13.14 1.86
C ALA A 167 37.01 -14.30 2.07
N ASP A 168 37.99 -14.13 2.96
CA ASP A 168 39.00 -15.15 3.24
C ASP A 168 38.39 -16.36 3.99
N ASN A 169 37.35 -16.15 4.81
CA ASN A 169 36.60 -17.22 5.48
C ASN A 169 35.59 -17.95 4.58
N ALA A 170 35.08 -17.29 3.53
CA ALA A 170 34.14 -17.89 2.59
C ALA A 170 34.81 -18.77 1.52
N GLY A 171 36.12 -18.63 1.31
CA GLY A 171 36.90 -19.37 0.32
C GLY A 171 37.62 -20.59 0.89
N PRO A 172 38.14 -21.50 0.03
CA PRO A 172 39.01 -22.58 0.48
C PRO A 172 40.25 -22.03 1.21
N PRO A 173 40.70 -22.68 2.29
CA PRO A 173 41.83 -22.20 3.07
C PRO A 173 43.07 -22.11 2.17
N ARG A 174 43.55 -20.89 1.93
CA ARG A 174 44.75 -20.47 1.15
C ARG A 174 44.54 -19.91 -0.27
N THR A 175 43.32 -19.73 -0.76
CA THR A 175 43.12 -18.94 -2.00
C THR A 175 42.57 -17.56 -1.68
N ALA A 176 43.45 -16.60 -1.38
CA ALA A 176 43.10 -15.18 -1.34
C ALA A 176 42.82 -14.69 -2.77
N SER A 177 41.72 -15.16 -3.35
CA SER A 177 41.38 -14.83 -4.74
C SER A 177 40.66 -13.49 -4.76
N TRP A 178 41.30 -12.50 -5.40
CA TRP A 178 40.71 -11.23 -5.79
C TRP A 178 39.25 -11.33 -6.30
N PRO A 179 38.86 -12.33 -7.15
CA PRO A 179 37.47 -12.47 -7.59
C PRO A 179 36.46 -12.67 -6.47
N LEU A 180 36.80 -13.39 -5.40
CA LEU A 180 35.88 -13.63 -4.29
C LEU A 180 35.60 -12.35 -3.49
N ARG A 181 36.63 -11.50 -3.32
CA ARG A 181 36.51 -10.17 -2.70
C ARG A 181 35.66 -9.23 -3.57
N CYS A 182 35.87 -9.24 -4.88
CA CYS A 182 35.04 -8.49 -5.82
C CYS A 182 33.58 -8.95 -5.78
N TRP A 183 33.32 -10.26 -5.73
CA TRP A 183 31.97 -10.81 -5.63
C TRP A 183 31.26 -10.39 -4.34
N PHE A 184 31.95 -10.50 -3.19
CA PHE A 184 31.41 -10.06 -1.91
C PHE A 184 31.08 -8.56 -1.92
N MET A 185 31.99 -7.73 -2.45
CA MET A 185 31.75 -6.29 -2.62
C MET A 185 30.56 -5.99 -3.51
N LEU A 186 30.39 -6.74 -4.61
CA LEU A 186 29.24 -6.59 -5.51
C LEU A 186 27.93 -6.91 -4.79
N MET A 187 27.88 -7.97 -3.98
CA MET A 187 26.70 -8.28 -3.15
C MET A 187 26.37 -7.17 -2.16
N VAL A 188 27.38 -6.63 -1.46
CA VAL A 188 27.19 -5.51 -0.52
C VAL A 188 26.64 -4.28 -1.26
N VAL A 189 27.22 -3.91 -2.40
CA VAL A 189 26.77 -2.76 -3.20
C VAL A 189 25.34 -2.95 -3.71
N LEU A 190 24.98 -4.15 -4.18
CA LEU A 190 23.61 -4.45 -4.59
C LEU A 190 22.61 -4.30 -3.44
N LEU A 191 22.93 -4.81 -2.25
CA LEU A 191 22.06 -4.64 -1.07
C LEU A 191 21.94 -3.18 -0.66
N LEU A 192 23.00 -2.38 -0.79
CA LEU A 192 22.95 -0.93 -0.53
C LEU A 192 22.05 -0.20 -1.54
N ILE A 193 22.18 -0.52 -2.82
CA ILE A 193 21.31 0.01 -3.87
C ILE A 193 19.85 -0.37 -3.58
N SER A 194 19.57 -1.64 -3.29
CA SER A 194 18.23 -2.10 -2.94
C SER A 194 17.68 -1.41 -1.69
N THR A 195 18.53 -1.18 -0.67
CA THR A 195 18.16 -0.44 0.55
C THR A 195 17.71 0.97 0.20
N VAL A 196 18.49 1.70 -0.60
CA VAL A 196 18.15 3.07 -1.03
C VAL A 196 16.87 3.09 -1.87
N ILE A 197 16.75 2.19 -2.86
CA ILE A 197 15.54 2.08 -3.70
C ILE A 197 14.31 1.74 -2.86
N SER A 198 14.43 0.89 -1.85
CA SER A 198 13.29 0.52 -1.00
C SER A 198 12.69 1.70 -0.22
N ALA A 199 13.44 2.79 -0.02
CA ALA A 199 12.91 4.01 0.61
C ALA A 199 11.79 4.68 -0.22
N ILE A 200 11.63 4.29 -1.49
CA ILE A 200 10.49 4.66 -2.31
C ILE A 200 9.19 4.15 -1.70
N PHE A 201 9.16 2.96 -1.10
CA PHE A 201 7.91 2.38 -0.58
C PHE A 201 7.32 3.21 0.58
N PRO A 202 8.07 3.55 1.66
CA PRO A 202 7.58 4.48 2.68
C PRO A 202 7.09 5.81 2.11
N ALA A 203 7.81 6.39 1.14
CA ALA A 203 7.43 7.66 0.52
C ALA A 203 6.11 7.54 -0.27
N LEU A 204 5.93 6.47 -1.04
CA LEU A 204 4.69 6.19 -1.76
C LEU A 204 3.50 6.02 -0.83
N LEU A 205 3.68 5.36 0.33
CA LEU A 205 2.62 5.25 1.33
C LEU A 205 2.20 6.63 1.86
N ILE A 206 3.15 7.51 2.16
CA ILE A 206 2.89 8.88 2.64
C ILE A 206 2.18 9.70 1.56
N ILE A 207 2.63 9.63 0.30
CA ILE A 207 2.02 10.36 -0.82
C ILE A 207 0.59 9.86 -1.08
N LYS A 208 0.35 8.55 -1.10
CA LYS A 208 -0.99 7.97 -1.28
C LYS A 208 -1.94 8.24 -0.11
N ALA A 209 -1.38 8.47 1.08
CA ALA A 209 -2.13 8.83 2.28
C ALA A 209 -2.56 10.30 2.32
N TYR A 210 -1.86 11.18 1.61
CA TYR A 210 -2.16 12.60 1.58
C TYR A 210 -3.55 12.87 1.00
N THR A 211 -4.29 13.78 1.64
CA THR A 211 -5.67 14.18 1.25
C THR A 211 -5.82 15.69 1.10
N GLY A 212 -4.77 16.46 1.37
CA GLY A 212 -4.82 17.91 1.25
C GLY A 212 -4.69 18.38 -0.20
N GLU A 213 -4.68 19.68 -0.39
CA GLU A 213 -4.50 20.29 -1.70
C GLU A 213 -3.03 20.21 -2.17
N ASP A 214 -2.85 20.04 -3.48
CA ASP A 214 -1.54 19.97 -4.12
C ASP A 214 -0.95 21.38 -4.27
N THR A 215 -0.45 21.92 -3.16
CA THR A 215 0.27 23.21 -3.13
C THR A 215 1.78 22.96 -3.14
N PRO A 216 2.60 23.90 -3.66
CA PRO A 216 4.06 23.75 -3.63
C PRO A 216 4.61 23.60 -2.21
N GLU A 217 3.97 24.25 -1.23
CA GLU A 217 4.31 24.08 0.19
C GLU A 217 4.00 22.67 0.71
N ALA A 218 2.87 22.07 0.31
CA ALA A 218 2.52 20.71 0.68
C ALA A 218 3.52 19.69 0.12
N VAL A 219 3.97 19.87 -1.13
CA VAL A 219 5.01 19.02 -1.74
C VAL A 219 6.30 19.06 -0.91
N GLY A 220 6.75 20.26 -0.51
CA GLY A 220 7.93 20.41 0.34
C GLY A 220 7.78 19.75 1.72
N ARG A 221 6.61 19.88 2.36
CA ARG A 221 6.31 19.20 3.64
C ARG A 221 6.25 17.68 3.49
N LEU A 222 5.65 17.16 2.43
CA LEU A 222 5.58 15.72 2.17
C LEU A 222 6.96 15.14 1.87
N MET A 223 7.80 15.87 1.13
CA MET A 223 9.18 15.49 0.85
C MET A 223 10.00 15.37 2.14
N THR A 224 9.98 16.40 2.98
CA THR A 224 10.72 16.41 4.26
C THR A 224 10.23 15.33 5.21
N LEU A 225 8.91 15.12 5.31
CA LEU A 225 8.33 14.06 6.12
C LEU A 225 8.74 12.66 5.61
N SER A 226 8.74 12.44 4.29
CA SER A 226 9.14 11.17 3.69
C SER A 226 10.61 10.87 3.90
N MET A 227 11.48 11.87 3.76
CA MET A 227 12.91 11.77 4.05
C MET A 227 13.16 11.42 5.52
N PHE A 228 12.49 12.12 6.43
CA PHE A 228 12.58 11.87 7.87
C PHE A 228 12.12 10.46 8.23
N ALA A 229 10.95 10.03 7.71
CA ALA A 229 10.41 8.70 7.93
C ALA A 229 11.35 7.59 7.43
N ALA A 230 11.90 7.73 6.22
CA ALA A 230 12.82 6.76 5.63
C ALA A 230 14.15 6.68 6.41
N CYS A 231 14.66 7.81 6.92
CA CYS A 231 15.89 7.82 7.73
C CYS A 231 15.67 7.18 9.12
N ILE A 232 14.57 7.51 9.80
CA ILE A 232 14.27 6.92 11.13
C ILE A 232 13.96 5.42 11.02
N ALA A 233 13.45 4.95 9.88
CA ALA A 233 13.29 3.52 9.64
C ALA A 233 14.62 2.72 9.77
N LEU A 234 15.79 3.35 9.63
CA LEU A 234 17.08 2.67 9.84
C LEU A 234 17.44 2.46 11.32
N LEU A 235 16.80 3.19 12.24
CA LEU A 235 17.13 3.21 13.66
C LEU A 235 17.04 1.84 14.37
N PRO A 236 16.08 0.94 14.07
CA PRO A 236 16.04 -0.39 14.69
C PRO A 236 17.31 -1.21 14.47
N VAL A 237 17.98 -1.05 13.31
CA VAL A 237 19.25 -1.72 13.00
C VAL A 237 20.40 -1.09 13.76
N ILE A 238 20.42 0.24 13.86
CA ILE A 238 21.41 0.97 14.67
C ILE A 238 21.30 0.50 16.13
N ILE A 239 20.09 0.47 16.68
CA ILE A 239 19.83 -0.02 18.04
C ILE A 239 20.31 -1.47 18.21
N PHE A 240 20.07 -2.33 17.22
CA PHE A 240 20.48 -3.73 17.26
C PHE A 240 22.00 -3.89 17.39
N TYR A 241 22.77 -3.22 16.53
CA TYR A 241 24.23 -3.41 16.44
C TYR A 241 25.01 -2.56 17.45
N PHE A 242 24.47 -1.44 17.93
CA PHE A 242 25.12 -0.61 18.95
C PHE A 242 24.79 -1.05 20.39
N SER A 243 23.68 -1.75 20.60
CA SER A 243 23.31 -2.22 21.93
C SER A 243 24.31 -3.27 22.44
N LYS A 244 24.82 -3.07 23.65
CA LYS A 244 25.69 -4.03 24.35
C LYS A 244 24.90 -5.15 25.07
N ALA A 245 23.57 -5.17 24.95
CA ALA A 245 22.72 -6.14 25.63
C ALA A 245 22.89 -7.57 25.06
N ASP A 246 22.30 -8.57 25.73
CA ASP A 246 22.22 -9.94 25.19
C ASP A 246 21.41 -9.99 23.88
N LEU A 247 21.70 -10.99 23.04
CA LEU A 247 21.04 -11.18 21.74
C LEU A 247 19.51 -11.09 21.81
N PHE A 248 18.90 -11.73 22.81
CA PHE A 248 17.45 -11.69 23.02
C PHE A 248 16.95 -10.25 23.26
N ASN A 249 17.63 -9.49 24.11
CA ASN A 249 17.26 -8.12 24.43
C ASN A 249 17.45 -7.18 23.22
N ARG A 250 18.49 -7.41 22.41
CA ARG A 250 18.69 -6.67 21.14
C ARG A 250 17.52 -6.90 20.19
N VAL A 251 17.13 -8.16 19.97
CA VAL A 251 16.00 -8.51 19.10
C VAL A 251 14.71 -7.86 19.62
N VAL A 252 14.41 -7.99 20.91
CA VAL A 252 13.21 -7.39 21.51
C VAL A 252 13.21 -5.87 21.38
N LEU A 253 14.34 -5.21 21.65
CA LEU A 253 14.47 -3.76 21.57
C LEU A 253 14.31 -3.26 20.12
N SER A 254 14.88 -3.96 19.14
CA SER A 254 14.71 -3.64 17.73
C SER A 254 13.29 -3.86 17.23
N LEU A 255 12.63 -4.95 17.65
CA LEU A 255 11.22 -5.19 17.32
C LEU A 255 10.31 -4.11 17.95
N LEU A 256 10.58 -3.71 19.18
CA LEU A 256 9.85 -2.63 19.83
C LEU A 256 10.07 -1.30 19.10
N ALA A 257 11.32 -1.00 18.71
CA ALA A 257 11.66 0.20 17.94
C ALA A 257 10.92 0.23 16.59
N ILE A 258 10.85 -0.90 15.87
CA ILE A 258 10.07 -1.04 14.64
C ILE A 258 8.61 -0.63 14.87
N VAL A 259 7.96 -1.20 15.89
CA VAL A 259 6.55 -0.92 16.19
C VAL A 259 6.34 0.54 16.55
N VAL A 260 7.18 1.10 17.45
CA VAL A 260 7.07 2.49 17.89
C VAL A 260 7.30 3.46 16.74
N ILE A 261 8.34 3.25 15.93
CA ILE A 261 8.68 4.10 14.79
C ILE A 261 7.60 4.02 13.71
N GLY A 262 7.14 2.81 13.37
CA GLY A 262 6.10 2.64 12.36
C GLY A 262 4.77 3.28 12.78
N LEU A 263 4.37 3.12 14.05
CA LEU A 263 3.21 3.82 14.58
C LEU A 263 3.41 5.34 14.58
N ALA A 264 4.60 5.85 14.93
CA ALA A 264 4.90 7.27 14.88
C ALA A 264 4.80 7.82 13.44
N ILE A 265 5.35 7.13 12.44
CA ILE A 265 5.28 7.51 11.03
C ILE A 265 3.82 7.54 10.55
N ILE A 266 3.02 6.52 10.90
CA ILE A 266 1.61 6.45 10.51
C ILE A 266 0.81 7.61 11.12
N ASN A 267 1.06 7.96 12.39
CA ASN A 267 0.34 9.05 13.06
C ASN A 267 0.82 10.44 12.63
N MET A 268 2.11 10.61 12.34
CA MET A 268 2.66 11.88 11.84
C MET A 268 2.24 12.16 10.39
N SER A 269 1.94 11.11 9.62
CA SER A 269 1.55 11.26 8.21
C SER A 269 0.10 11.73 8.07
N PRO A 270 -0.13 12.89 7.42
CA PRO A 270 -1.46 13.44 7.25
C PRO A 270 -2.32 12.51 6.38
N GLY A 271 -3.38 11.95 6.97
CA GLY A 271 -4.34 11.09 6.27
C GLY A 271 -3.95 9.60 6.19
N SER A 272 -2.81 9.18 6.74
CA SER A 272 -2.40 7.77 6.76
C SER A 272 -3.37 6.84 7.50
N PRO A 273 -3.84 7.18 8.71
CA PRO A 273 -4.85 6.37 9.39
C PRO A 273 -6.13 6.24 8.56
N GLY A 274 -6.56 7.36 7.93
CA GLY A 274 -7.71 7.38 7.02
C GLY A 274 -7.50 6.51 5.78
N ALA A 275 -6.28 6.45 5.23
CA ALA A 275 -5.97 5.61 4.09
C ALA A 275 -6.05 4.12 4.39
N ILE A 276 -5.45 3.69 5.50
CA ILE A 276 -5.49 2.30 5.97
C ILE A 276 -6.94 1.86 6.16
N VAL A 277 -7.71 2.67 6.87
CA VAL A 277 -9.11 2.40 7.19
C VAL A 277 -9.99 2.40 5.95
N TYR A 278 -9.77 3.32 5.02
CA TYR A 278 -10.51 3.38 3.77
C TYR A 278 -10.23 2.16 2.88
N SER A 279 -8.97 1.69 2.82
CA SER A 279 -8.62 0.43 2.17
C SER A 279 -9.26 -0.78 2.88
N ALA A 280 -9.34 -0.76 4.21
CA ALA A 280 -10.02 -1.81 4.98
C ALA A 280 -11.51 -1.89 4.64
N ALA A 281 -12.17 -0.73 4.52
CA ALA A 281 -13.58 -0.65 4.14
C ALA A 281 -13.84 -1.23 2.75
N GLN A 282 -12.93 -1.00 1.80
CA GLN A 282 -13.02 -1.59 0.46
C GLN A 282 -12.80 -3.11 0.48
N LEU A 283 -11.81 -3.60 1.21
CA LEU A 283 -11.50 -5.04 1.28
C LEU A 283 -12.64 -5.85 1.91
N MET A 284 -13.30 -5.29 2.92
CA MET A 284 -14.46 -5.91 3.57
C MET A 284 -15.79 -5.66 2.85
N LYS A 285 -15.80 -4.94 1.73
CA LYS A 285 -17.03 -4.49 1.04
C LYS A 285 -17.99 -3.68 1.92
N VAL A 286 -17.47 -3.05 2.98
CA VAL A 286 -18.19 -1.97 3.69
C VAL A 286 -18.37 -0.80 2.72
N ARG A 287 -17.36 -0.56 1.88
CA ARG A 287 -17.47 0.22 0.65
C ARG A 287 -17.39 -0.73 -0.53
N ASP A 288 -18.42 -0.76 -1.37
CA ASP A 288 -18.39 -1.49 -2.64
C ASP A 288 -18.62 -0.49 -3.77
N PRO A 289 -17.58 -0.10 -4.55
CA PRO A 289 -17.73 0.85 -5.65
C PRO A 289 -18.48 0.25 -6.86
N VAL A 290 -18.95 -0.99 -6.79
CA VAL A 290 -19.72 -1.62 -7.87
C VAL A 290 -21.16 -1.11 -7.89
N SER A 291 -21.52 -0.44 -8.98
CA SER A 291 -22.89 0.07 -9.19
C SER A 291 -23.91 -1.05 -9.34
N ALA A 292 -25.03 -0.91 -8.63
CA ALA A 292 -26.17 -1.81 -8.67
C ALA A 292 -27.48 -1.04 -8.50
N ASN A 293 -28.59 -1.68 -8.89
CA ASN A 293 -29.91 -1.12 -8.69
C ASN A 293 -30.43 -1.56 -7.32
N PHE A 294 -30.90 -0.61 -6.51
CA PHE A 294 -31.46 -0.86 -5.18
C PHE A 294 -32.91 -0.39 -5.13
N MET A 295 -33.80 -1.27 -4.70
CA MET A 295 -35.20 -0.95 -4.42
C MET A 295 -35.36 -0.59 -2.94
N LEU A 296 -35.84 0.61 -2.64
CA LEU A 296 -35.97 1.13 -1.27
C LEU A 296 -37.41 0.95 -0.78
N THR A 297 -37.60 0.25 0.35
CA THR A 297 -38.92 -0.30 0.69
C THR A 297 -39.75 0.53 1.66
N LYS A 298 -39.15 1.38 2.51
CA LYS A 298 -39.85 2.03 3.63
C LYS A 298 -39.63 3.53 3.79
N THR A 299 -38.48 4.06 3.38
CA THR A 299 -38.03 5.38 3.87
C THR A 299 -38.08 6.48 2.82
N TYR A 300 -38.21 6.14 1.54
CA TYR A 300 -38.03 7.10 0.44
C TYR A 300 -39.09 6.95 -0.63
N ALA A 301 -39.55 8.07 -1.17
CA ALA A 301 -40.34 8.17 -2.37
C ALA A 301 -39.45 8.52 -3.57
N ALA A 302 -39.93 8.30 -4.80
CA ALA A 302 -39.14 8.66 -5.98
C ALA A 302 -38.91 10.18 -6.11
N GLU A 303 -39.77 10.98 -5.49
CA GLU A 303 -39.70 12.45 -5.50
C GLU A 303 -38.57 13.00 -4.62
N ASP A 304 -38.05 12.21 -3.66
CA ASP A 304 -36.95 12.63 -2.78
C ASP A 304 -35.58 12.66 -3.49
N PHE A 305 -35.52 12.13 -4.72
CA PHE A 305 -34.30 11.99 -5.49
C PHE A 305 -34.19 13.04 -6.58
N ASP A 306 -33.18 13.91 -6.47
CA ASP A 306 -32.85 14.86 -7.54
C ASP A 306 -32.36 14.12 -8.79
N SER A 307 -33.10 14.28 -9.88
CA SER A 307 -32.81 13.66 -11.17
C SER A 307 -31.47 14.09 -11.77
N LYS A 308 -30.93 15.26 -11.36
CA LYS A 308 -29.59 15.71 -11.77
C LYS A 308 -28.48 14.88 -11.16
N VAL A 309 -28.66 14.40 -9.94
CA VAL A 309 -27.62 13.71 -9.17
C VAL A 309 -27.80 12.19 -9.22
N TRP A 310 -29.04 11.72 -9.07
CA TRP A 310 -29.40 10.30 -9.01
C TRP A 310 -29.84 9.73 -10.37
N GLY A 311 -30.04 10.57 -11.38
CA GLY A 311 -30.53 10.16 -12.69
C GLY A 311 -32.00 9.76 -12.68
N SER A 312 -32.39 8.88 -13.60
CA SER A 312 -33.77 8.39 -13.69
C SER A 312 -34.07 7.38 -12.58
N VAL A 313 -35.04 7.69 -11.72
CA VAL A 313 -35.52 6.80 -10.66
C VAL A 313 -36.79 6.10 -11.14
N GLU A 314 -36.72 4.78 -11.28
CA GLU A 314 -37.87 3.96 -11.69
C GLU A 314 -38.75 3.63 -10.49
N LYS A 315 -40.06 3.55 -10.66
CA LYS A 315 -40.97 2.99 -9.64
C LYS A 315 -41.24 1.52 -9.96
N ARG A 316 -40.83 0.60 -9.07
CA ARG A 316 -41.12 -0.83 -9.17
C ARG A 316 -42.01 -1.23 -8.00
N ARG A 317 -43.22 -1.74 -8.30
CA ARG A 317 -44.22 -2.09 -7.26
C ARG A 317 -44.51 -0.92 -6.30
N GLY A 318 -44.54 0.30 -6.83
CA GLY A 318 -44.75 1.52 -6.03
C GLY A 318 -43.53 2.00 -5.24
N GLN A 319 -42.42 1.28 -5.25
CA GLN A 319 -41.19 1.63 -4.53
C GLN A 319 -40.12 2.20 -5.48
N PRO A 320 -39.33 3.21 -5.07
CA PRO A 320 -38.28 3.76 -5.90
C PRO A 320 -37.12 2.76 -6.06
N VAL A 321 -36.63 2.67 -7.29
CA VAL A 321 -35.43 1.91 -7.69
C VAL A 321 -34.38 2.89 -8.15
N VAL A 322 -33.26 2.91 -7.43
CA VAL A 322 -32.15 3.84 -7.65
C VAL A 322 -30.90 3.10 -8.10
N SER A 323 -30.11 3.72 -8.98
CA SER A 323 -28.77 3.22 -9.35
C SER A 323 -27.75 3.80 -8.37
N ALA A 324 -27.18 2.92 -7.53
CA ALA A 324 -26.35 3.33 -6.42
C ALA A 324 -25.22 2.33 -6.15
N PHE A 325 -24.33 2.71 -5.25
CA PHE A 325 -23.32 1.84 -4.68
C PHE A 325 -23.19 2.12 -3.18
N PRO A 326 -22.87 1.13 -2.34
CA PRO A 326 -22.71 1.34 -0.91
C PRO A 326 -21.36 2.01 -0.61
N LEU A 327 -21.41 3.21 -0.03
CA LEU A 327 -20.24 3.88 0.54
C LEU A 327 -19.96 3.38 1.97
N PHE A 328 -21.00 2.99 2.68
CA PHE A 328 -20.92 2.41 4.02
C PHE A 328 -21.97 1.31 4.14
N SER A 329 -21.55 0.11 4.54
CA SER A 329 -22.42 -1.03 4.80
C SER A 329 -21.88 -1.76 6.01
N PHE A 330 -22.55 -1.59 7.15
CA PHE A 330 -22.11 -2.17 8.42
C PHE A 330 -23.31 -2.60 9.26
N GLY A 331 -23.46 -3.90 9.47
CA GLY A 331 -24.66 -4.46 10.09
C GLY A 331 -25.91 -4.12 9.28
N ASP A 332 -26.90 -3.53 9.95
CA ASP A 332 -28.12 -3.06 9.30
C ASP A 332 -28.02 -1.62 8.79
N VAL A 333 -26.88 -0.94 8.92
CA VAL A 333 -26.69 0.45 8.45
C VAL A 333 -26.15 0.43 7.03
N LEU A 334 -26.84 1.11 6.12
CA LEU A 334 -26.48 1.18 4.71
C LEU A 334 -26.54 2.62 4.21
N LEU A 335 -25.40 3.17 3.81
CA LEU A 335 -25.29 4.45 3.10
C LEU A 335 -25.09 4.19 1.61
N LEU A 336 -26.12 4.48 0.82
CA LEU A 336 -26.10 4.35 -0.64
C LEU A 336 -25.77 5.69 -1.28
N CYS A 337 -24.80 5.69 -2.18
CA CYS A 337 -24.43 6.86 -2.97
C CYS A 337 -24.79 6.66 -4.45
N PRO A 338 -25.17 7.72 -5.17
CA PRO A 338 -25.53 7.65 -6.58
C PRO A 338 -24.31 7.23 -7.43
N THR A 339 -24.58 6.49 -8.51
CA THR A 339 -23.54 5.98 -9.42
C THR A 339 -22.66 7.08 -10.04
N SER A 340 -23.17 8.31 -10.14
CA SER A 340 -22.41 9.49 -10.59
C SER A 340 -21.21 9.85 -9.70
N LEU A 341 -21.16 9.34 -8.46
CA LEU A 341 -20.10 9.60 -7.49
C LEU A 341 -19.10 8.44 -7.31
N VAL A 342 -19.17 7.38 -8.14
CA VAL A 342 -18.30 6.19 -8.00
C VAL A 342 -16.81 6.53 -8.06
N ASP A 343 -16.43 7.43 -8.97
CA ASP A 343 -15.02 7.79 -9.22
C ASP A 343 -14.47 8.82 -8.22
N LYS A 344 -15.25 9.22 -7.20
CA LYS A 344 -14.82 10.21 -6.20
C LYS A 344 -13.70 9.67 -5.31
N GLN A 345 -12.65 10.48 -5.17
CA GLN A 345 -11.49 10.15 -4.34
C GLN A 345 -11.80 10.36 -2.85
N ARG A 346 -10.96 9.78 -1.98
CA ARG A 346 -11.11 9.88 -0.51
C ARG A 346 -11.35 11.32 -0.04
N LYS A 347 -10.61 12.28 -0.60
CA LYS A 347 -10.65 13.70 -0.23
C LYS A 347 -11.98 14.40 -0.53
N ASP A 348 -12.74 13.92 -1.52
CA ASP A 348 -13.97 14.59 -1.99
C ASP A 348 -15.21 14.12 -1.23
N TRP A 349 -15.11 13.02 -0.48
CA TRP A 349 -16.26 12.39 0.18
C TRP A 349 -16.97 13.28 1.20
N PRO A 350 -16.29 14.10 2.03
CA PRO A 350 -16.99 14.95 3.00
C PRO A 350 -18.01 15.90 2.37
N GLN A 351 -17.77 16.36 1.14
CA GLN A 351 -18.70 17.23 0.41
C GLN A 351 -19.72 16.41 -0.40
N ALA A 352 -19.30 15.28 -0.97
CA ALA A 352 -20.13 14.45 -1.83
C ALA A 352 -21.13 13.56 -1.07
N SER A 353 -20.83 13.18 0.17
CA SER A 353 -21.64 12.25 0.97
C SER A 353 -22.99 12.80 1.42
N VAL A 354 -23.20 14.12 1.27
CA VAL A 354 -24.47 14.80 1.54
C VAL A 354 -25.58 14.32 0.59
N TYR A 355 -25.21 13.94 -0.64
CA TYR A 355 -26.16 13.41 -1.63
C TYR A 355 -26.49 11.93 -1.44
N CYS A 356 -25.83 11.27 -0.48
CA CYS A 356 -26.03 9.85 -0.22
C CYS A 356 -27.19 9.61 0.75
N VAL A 357 -27.90 8.52 0.51
CA VAL A 357 -29.09 8.12 1.25
C VAL A 357 -28.73 7.12 2.33
N LEU A 358 -29.12 7.43 3.56
CA LEU A 358 -28.98 6.55 4.71
C LEU A 358 -30.24 5.70 4.85
N THR A 359 -30.09 4.39 4.74
CA THR A 359 -31.17 3.43 4.90
C THR A 359 -30.70 2.24 5.72
N GLN A 360 -31.63 1.31 5.98
CA GLN A 360 -31.29 0.03 6.57
C GLN A 360 -31.02 -1.01 5.48
N SER A 361 -30.06 -1.91 5.69
CA SER A 361 -29.80 -3.05 4.81
C SER A 361 -31.06 -3.90 4.61
N SER A 362 -31.86 -4.06 5.66
CA SER A 362 -33.17 -4.72 5.62
C SER A 362 -34.23 -4.02 4.75
N ASN A 363 -34.07 -2.72 4.49
CA ASN A 363 -34.99 -1.91 3.69
C ASN A 363 -34.50 -1.62 2.27
N ALA A 364 -33.37 -2.20 1.86
CA ALA A 364 -32.78 -2.02 0.53
C ALA A 364 -32.55 -3.37 -0.15
N ILE A 365 -33.31 -3.63 -1.23
CA ILE A 365 -33.21 -4.88 -1.98
C ILE A 365 -32.39 -4.64 -3.24
N ARG A 366 -31.24 -5.33 -3.37
CA ARG A 366 -30.44 -5.31 -4.60
C ARG A 366 -31.19 -6.03 -5.72
N VAL A 367 -31.47 -5.32 -6.81
CA VAL A 367 -32.20 -5.83 -7.97
C VAL A 367 -31.20 -6.22 -9.07
N PRO A 368 -31.34 -7.40 -9.71
CA PRO A 368 -30.50 -7.76 -10.85
C PRO A 368 -30.71 -6.80 -12.02
N LYS A 369 -29.63 -6.52 -12.77
CA LYS A 369 -29.71 -5.72 -14.00
C LYS A 369 -30.63 -6.45 -14.99
N ARG A 370 -31.61 -5.74 -15.53
CA ARG A 370 -32.36 -6.20 -16.71
C ARG A 370 -31.52 -5.89 -17.94
N GLU A 371 -31.32 -6.87 -18.82
CA GLU A 371 -30.95 -6.58 -20.20
C GLU A 371 -32.08 -5.76 -20.81
N VAL A 372 -31.76 -4.57 -21.31
CA VAL A 372 -32.70 -3.82 -22.15
C VAL A 372 -32.76 -4.61 -23.46
N PRO A 373 -33.92 -5.16 -23.87
CA PRO A 373 -34.04 -5.76 -25.19
C PRO A 373 -33.63 -4.71 -26.21
N ALA A 374 -32.66 -5.03 -27.07
CA ALA A 374 -32.26 -4.15 -28.17
C ALA A 374 -33.54 -3.64 -28.84
N ALA A 375 -33.75 -2.33 -28.79
CA ALA A 375 -34.91 -1.69 -29.40
C ALA A 375 -35.06 -2.25 -30.81
N ALA A 376 -36.22 -2.87 -31.07
CA ALA A 376 -36.54 -3.48 -32.34
C ALA A 376 -36.16 -2.49 -33.45
N ALA A 377 -35.17 -2.86 -34.25
CA ALA A 377 -34.79 -2.11 -35.43
C ALA A 377 -36.05 -1.80 -36.23
N PRO A 378 -36.26 -0.55 -36.69
CA PRO A 378 -37.44 -0.22 -37.46
C PRO A 378 -37.44 -1.10 -38.71
N THR A 379 -38.48 -1.93 -38.84
CA THR A 379 -38.73 -2.78 -40.01
C THR A 379 -38.57 -1.95 -41.27
N ALA A 380 -37.52 -2.23 -42.03
CA ALA A 380 -37.27 -1.64 -43.33
C ALA A 380 -38.47 -1.92 -44.24
N LYS A 381 -39.11 -0.85 -44.71
CA LYS A 381 -40.13 -0.90 -45.76
C LYS A 381 -39.54 -1.61 -46.98
N GLN A 382 -40.13 -2.74 -47.37
CA GLN A 382 -39.82 -3.38 -48.64
C GLN A 382 -40.18 -2.45 -49.80
N VAL A 383 -39.16 -1.85 -50.43
CA VAL A 383 -39.31 -1.21 -51.73
C VAL A 383 -39.28 -2.31 -52.79
N LYS A 384 -40.47 -2.56 -53.35
CA LYS A 384 -40.74 -3.47 -54.47
C LYS A 384 -40.00 -2.96 -55.72
N LYS A 385 -38.82 -3.52 -56.03
CA LYS A 385 -38.09 -3.24 -57.29
C LYS A 385 -38.51 -4.25 -58.35
N THR A 386 -39.23 -3.74 -59.34
CA THR A 386 -39.71 -4.44 -60.53
C THR A 386 -38.55 -4.95 -61.38
N ARG A 387 -38.56 -6.25 -61.70
CA ARG A 387 -37.53 -6.95 -62.50
C ARG A 387 -37.83 -6.74 -63.99
N LYS A 388 -36.96 -6.09 -64.75
CA LYS A 388 -36.94 -6.14 -66.22
C LYS A 388 -35.99 -7.26 -66.68
N SER A 389 -36.44 -8.00 -67.68
CA SER A 389 -35.85 -9.21 -68.29
C SER A 389 -34.53 -8.97 -69.05
N PRO A 390 -33.79 -10.03 -69.44
CA PRO A 390 -32.35 -10.04 -69.66
C PRO A 390 -31.93 -10.07 -71.15
N ALA A 391 -30.67 -9.70 -71.41
CA ALA A 391 -29.87 -10.10 -72.58
C ALA A 391 -28.41 -10.25 -72.09
N LYS A 392 -27.87 -11.47 -71.96
CA LYS A 392 -27.20 -12.35 -72.94
C LYS A 392 -25.73 -11.98 -73.24
N CYS A 393 -24.89 -13.02 -73.09
CA CYS A 393 -23.55 -13.27 -73.66
C CYS A 393 -22.37 -12.45 -73.07
N SER A 394 -21.16 -12.97 -72.88
CA SER A 394 -20.54 -14.29 -73.13
C SER A 394 -19.14 -14.31 -72.48
N VAL A 395 -18.66 -15.53 -72.22
CA VAL A 395 -17.34 -15.91 -71.68
C VAL A 395 -16.18 -15.50 -72.60
N VAL A 396 -14.98 -15.23 -72.05
CA VAL A 396 -13.65 -15.78 -72.45
C VAL A 396 -12.51 -15.00 -71.77
N GLY A 397 -11.56 -15.73 -71.18
CA GLY A 397 -10.14 -15.31 -71.11
C GLY A 397 -9.54 -15.06 -69.72
N SER A 398 -8.98 -16.11 -69.12
CA SER A 398 -7.72 -16.02 -68.34
C SER A 398 -6.56 -16.35 -69.32
N PRO A 399 -5.26 -16.07 -69.08
CA PRO A 399 -4.59 -16.06 -67.77
C PRO A 399 -3.44 -15.05 -67.60
N SER A 400 -2.77 -15.17 -66.45
CA SER A 400 -1.35 -14.85 -66.18
C SER A 400 -1.05 -13.54 -65.48
N GLY A 401 -0.22 -13.66 -64.44
CA GLY A 401 0.61 -12.57 -63.93
C GLY A 401 0.60 -12.44 -62.42
N ALA A 402 1.57 -13.09 -61.78
CA ALA A 402 1.98 -12.81 -60.41
C ALA A 402 2.26 -11.31 -60.19
N LEU A 403 1.98 -10.77 -59.00
CA LEU A 403 2.99 -10.34 -58.02
C LEU A 403 2.35 -9.50 -56.91
N HIS A 404 2.69 -9.87 -55.67
CA HIS A 404 2.97 -9.03 -54.51
C HIS A 404 1.93 -8.03 -53.92
N ASP A 405 1.84 -8.17 -52.59
CA ASP A 405 1.62 -7.15 -51.56
C ASP A 405 0.18 -6.78 -51.18
N ALA A 406 -0.38 -7.62 -50.31
CA ALA A 406 -1.46 -7.24 -49.40
C ALA A 406 -0.89 -6.37 -48.27
N ALA A 407 -1.21 -5.09 -48.42
CA ALA A 407 -1.34 -4.07 -47.41
C ALA A 407 -2.14 -4.52 -46.16
N THR A 408 -1.60 -4.15 -44.99
CA THR A 408 -2.27 -3.47 -43.86
C THR A 408 -3.76 -3.75 -43.55
N THR A 409 -3.96 -4.10 -42.26
CA THR A 409 -5.04 -3.70 -41.32
C THR A 409 -6.49 -4.12 -41.59
N CYS A 410 -7.04 -4.88 -40.65
CA CYS A 410 -8.11 -4.47 -39.72
C CYS A 410 -8.00 -5.28 -38.43
#